data_AF-X1U8N9-F1
#
_entry.id   AF-X1U8N9-F1
#
_cell.length_a   1.000
_cell.length_b   1.000
_cell.length_c   1.000
_cell.angle_alpha   90.00
_cell.angle_beta   90.00
_cell.angle_gamma   90.00
#
_symmetry.space_group_name_H-M   'P 1'
#
loop_
_entity.id
_entity.type
_entity.pdbx_description
1 polymer ?
#
loop_
_entity_poly.entity_id
_entity_poly.type
_entity_poly.pdbx_seq_one_letter_code
_entity_poly.pdbx_strand_id
1 'polypeptide(L)'
;KGAVVVLESTVYPGVTEDVVGPILAKESRLIIGRDFKVGYSPERINPGDRDHTIDKITKIVSGMDEETIDALAELYGSITTVYKTRDIRTAEAAKVIENVQRDLNIALMNELALIFHKMGLDTTAVLDAASTKWNFYRYSPGLVGGHCIPVDPYYLVYTAKELGYHPQVILSGRSVNDYMPMYVVDLTIKALNDAGRVINGSKVLIMGLTFKENVEDTRESPAKGIIRGLQDFRCELYGYDPLLSEESIA
;
A
#
# COMPACT_ATOMS: atom_id res chain seq x y z
N LYS A 1 -16.30 -30.72 6.72
CA LYS A 1 -16.73 -31.18 5.38
C LYS A 1 -17.90 -30.31 4.94
N GLY A 2 -17.99 -29.95 3.65
CA GLY A 2 -19.00 -29.05 3.10
C GLY A 2 -18.71 -27.56 3.29
N ALA A 3 -17.54 -27.18 3.81
CA ALA A 3 -17.17 -25.79 4.01
C ALA A 3 -16.58 -25.17 2.73
N VAL A 4 -16.76 -23.86 2.57
CA VAL A 4 -15.99 -23.02 1.64
C VAL A 4 -15.02 -22.18 2.47
N VAL A 5 -13.73 -22.29 2.19
CA VAL A 5 -12.69 -21.48 2.86
C VAL A 5 -12.36 -20.31 1.95
N VAL A 6 -12.57 -19.08 2.45
CA VAL A 6 -12.33 -17.85 1.68
C VAL A 6 -11.09 -17.16 2.20
N LEU A 7 -10.15 -16.87 1.31
CA LEU A 7 -9.00 -16.04 1.63
C LEU A 7 -9.31 -14.57 1.27
N GLU A 8 -9.07 -13.65 2.20
CA GLU A 8 -9.28 -12.20 1.99
C GLU A 8 -7.99 -11.38 2.01
N SER A 9 -6.86 -11.99 2.42
CA SER A 9 -5.55 -11.33 2.44
C SER A 9 -5.04 -11.06 1.02
N THR A 10 -4.33 -9.94 0.82
CA THR A 10 -3.62 -9.72 -0.43
C THR A 10 -2.53 -10.78 -0.58
N VAL A 11 -2.47 -11.40 -1.76
CA VAL A 11 -1.49 -12.43 -2.12
C VAL A 11 -1.11 -12.30 -3.59
N TYR A 12 0.01 -12.89 -4.01
CA TYR A 12 0.31 -13.02 -5.44
C TYR A 12 -0.62 -14.06 -6.10
N PRO A 13 -0.83 -13.97 -7.43
CA PRO A 13 -1.69 -14.91 -8.14
C PRO A 13 -1.21 -16.36 -8.01
N GLY A 14 -2.07 -17.23 -7.50
CA GLY A 14 -1.84 -18.66 -7.28
C GLY A 14 -1.84 -19.10 -5.82
N VAL A 15 -1.74 -18.19 -4.84
CA VAL A 15 -1.57 -18.60 -3.44
C VAL A 15 -2.77 -19.39 -2.90
N THR A 16 -4.00 -18.98 -3.23
CA THR A 16 -5.20 -19.66 -2.73
C THR A 16 -5.25 -21.12 -3.18
N GLU A 17 -4.96 -21.39 -4.45
CA GLU A 17 -5.07 -22.72 -5.06
C GLU A 17 -3.80 -23.57 -4.91
N ASP A 18 -2.61 -22.96 -5.04
CA ASP A 18 -1.33 -23.68 -5.11
C ASP A 18 -0.67 -23.85 -3.73
N VAL A 19 -1.04 -23.03 -2.75
CA VAL A 19 -0.40 -23.01 -1.42
C VAL A 19 -1.41 -23.30 -0.32
N VAL A 20 -2.43 -22.46 -0.18
CA VAL A 20 -3.40 -22.55 0.92
C VAL A 20 -4.25 -23.80 0.80
N GLY A 21 -4.83 -24.06 -0.38
CA GLY A 21 -5.64 -25.26 -0.64
C GLY A 21 -4.92 -26.57 -0.29
N PRO A 22 -3.69 -26.82 -0.80
CA PRO A 22 -2.91 -28.01 -0.49
C PRO A 22 -2.55 -28.15 0.99
N ILE A 23 -2.20 -27.05 1.68
CA ILE A 23 -1.93 -27.07 3.12
C ILE A 23 -3.20 -27.49 3.88
N LEU A 24 -4.34 -26.89 3.57
CA LEU A 24 -5.62 -27.24 4.20
C LEU A 24 -5.99 -28.70 3.96
N ALA A 25 -5.84 -29.20 2.73
CA ALA A 25 -6.14 -30.58 2.39
C ALA A 25 -5.25 -31.57 3.17
N LYS A 26 -3.95 -31.27 3.26
CA LYS A 26 -2.97 -32.09 4.01
C LYS A 26 -3.30 -32.14 5.50
N GLU A 27 -3.46 -30.99 6.14
CA GLU A 27 -3.64 -30.91 7.60
C GLU A 27 -5.03 -31.43 8.03
N SER A 28 -6.06 -31.20 7.23
CA SER A 28 -7.42 -31.70 7.52
C SER A 28 -7.66 -33.15 7.08
N ARG A 29 -6.80 -33.71 6.23
CA ARG A 29 -7.00 -35.00 5.54
C ARG A 29 -8.29 -35.05 4.70
N LEU A 30 -8.78 -33.88 4.26
CA LEU A 30 -9.94 -33.73 3.40
C LEU A 30 -9.51 -33.48 1.94
N ILE A 31 -10.36 -33.85 0.98
CA ILE A 31 -10.08 -33.63 -0.45
C ILE A 31 -10.69 -32.30 -0.89
N ILE A 32 -9.85 -31.37 -1.36
CA ILE A 32 -10.29 -30.10 -1.96
C ILE A 32 -11.16 -30.35 -3.21
N GLY A 33 -12.21 -29.56 -3.40
CA GLY A 33 -13.21 -29.72 -4.46
C GLY A 33 -14.26 -30.81 -4.19
N ARG A 34 -14.05 -31.69 -3.20
CA ARG A 34 -15.01 -32.75 -2.83
C ARG A 34 -15.52 -32.62 -1.39
N ASP A 35 -14.60 -32.59 -0.42
CA ASP A 35 -14.91 -32.52 1.01
C ASP A 35 -14.97 -31.06 1.52
N PHE A 36 -14.29 -30.13 0.85
CA PHE A 36 -14.36 -28.68 1.07
C PHE A 36 -13.96 -27.94 -0.21
N LYS A 37 -14.32 -26.65 -0.32
CA LYS A 37 -13.96 -25.79 -1.46
C LYS A 37 -13.19 -24.55 -1.01
N VAL A 38 -12.55 -23.87 -1.96
CA VAL A 38 -11.84 -22.61 -1.70
C VAL A 38 -12.37 -21.48 -2.58
N GLY A 39 -12.26 -20.27 -2.07
CA GLY A 39 -12.55 -19.04 -2.80
C GLY A 39 -11.69 -17.89 -2.33
N TYR A 40 -11.83 -16.76 -3.01
CA TYR A 40 -11.06 -15.55 -2.72
C TYR A 40 -11.93 -14.31 -2.86
N SER A 41 -11.87 -13.44 -1.86
CA SER A 41 -12.54 -12.14 -1.87
C SER A 41 -11.66 -11.10 -1.17
N PRO A 42 -10.83 -10.36 -1.93
CA PRO A 42 -9.83 -9.49 -1.32
C PRO A 42 -10.48 -8.34 -0.56
N GLU A 43 -9.85 -7.93 0.55
CA GLU A 43 -10.23 -6.71 1.25
C GLU A 43 -9.87 -5.46 0.42
N ARG A 44 -10.79 -4.50 0.32
CA ARG A 44 -10.66 -3.26 -0.47
C ARG A 44 -10.96 -2.00 0.33
N ILE A 45 -11.26 -2.12 1.63
CA ILE A 45 -11.42 -0.97 2.54
C ILE A 45 -10.11 -0.20 2.70
N ASN A 46 -10.23 1.12 2.75
CA ASN A 46 -9.14 2.04 3.05
C ASN A 46 -9.29 2.55 4.50
N PRO A 47 -8.30 2.33 5.39
CA PRO A 47 -8.41 2.77 6.78
C PRO A 47 -8.72 4.27 6.91
N GLY A 48 -9.72 4.62 7.72
CA GLY A 48 -10.16 6.00 7.93
C GLY A 48 -11.02 6.60 6.80
N ASP A 49 -11.32 5.84 5.74
CA ASP A 49 -12.19 6.27 4.64
C ASP A 49 -13.67 6.05 5.01
N ARG A 50 -14.42 7.14 5.17
CA ARG A 50 -15.84 7.12 5.54
C ARG A 50 -16.78 7.08 4.34
N ASP A 51 -16.26 7.40 3.17
CA ASP A 51 -17.05 7.46 1.93
C ASP A 51 -17.10 6.09 1.26
N HIS A 52 -16.03 5.29 1.40
CA HIS A 52 -15.88 3.96 0.80
C HIS A 52 -15.87 2.84 1.86
N THR A 53 -16.94 2.78 2.66
CA THR A 53 -17.16 1.71 3.65
C THR A 53 -17.54 0.38 2.98
N ILE A 54 -17.46 -0.73 3.74
CA ILE A 54 -17.66 -2.10 3.21
C ILE A 54 -19.00 -2.26 2.44
N ASP A 55 -20.06 -1.61 2.91
CA ASP A 55 -21.42 -1.60 2.37
C ASP A 55 -21.57 -0.75 1.09
N LYS A 56 -20.55 0.05 0.74
CA LYS A 56 -20.57 0.97 -0.41
C LYS A 56 -19.61 0.56 -1.52
N ILE A 57 -18.57 -0.20 -1.21
CA ILE A 57 -17.58 -0.64 -2.19
C ILE A 57 -17.99 -1.94 -2.87
N THR A 58 -17.63 -2.11 -4.15
CA THR A 58 -17.81 -3.41 -4.80
C THR A 58 -16.74 -4.40 -4.31
N LYS A 59 -17.15 -5.55 -3.73
CA LYS A 59 -16.21 -6.65 -3.45
C LYS A 59 -16.00 -7.51 -4.69
N ILE A 60 -14.76 -7.92 -4.92
CA ILE A 60 -14.44 -8.96 -5.90
C ILE A 60 -14.70 -10.31 -5.23
N VAL A 61 -15.36 -11.23 -5.93
CA VAL A 61 -15.62 -12.59 -5.45
C VAL A 61 -15.23 -13.60 -6.52
N SER A 62 -14.53 -14.63 -6.09
CA SER A 62 -14.12 -15.77 -6.92
C SER A 62 -14.16 -17.06 -6.12
N GLY A 63 -14.30 -18.18 -6.82
CA GLY A 63 -14.38 -19.52 -6.26
C GLY A 63 -13.72 -20.52 -7.20
N MET A 64 -13.42 -21.71 -6.68
CA MET A 64 -12.80 -22.77 -7.48
C MET A 64 -13.73 -23.39 -8.52
N ASP A 65 -15.04 -23.15 -8.41
CA ASP A 65 -16.08 -23.53 -9.38
C ASP A 65 -17.25 -22.52 -9.35
N GLU A 66 -18.15 -22.61 -10.34
CA GLU A 66 -19.30 -21.71 -10.50
C GLU A 66 -20.26 -21.74 -9.30
N GLU A 67 -20.52 -22.93 -8.75
CA GLU A 67 -21.35 -23.10 -7.54
C GLU A 67 -20.75 -22.31 -6.35
N THR A 68 -19.43 -22.35 -6.18
CA THR A 68 -18.74 -21.59 -5.13
C THR A 68 -18.81 -20.09 -5.38
N ILE A 69 -18.63 -19.65 -6.63
CA ILE A 69 -18.74 -18.23 -6.99
C ILE A 69 -20.13 -17.71 -6.66
N ASP A 70 -21.18 -18.46 -6.99
CA ASP A 70 -22.56 -18.07 -6.74
C ASP A 70 -22.87 -18.03 -5.24
N ALA A 71 -22.46 -19.05 -4.47
CA ALA A 71 -22.64 -19.09 -3.02
C ALA A 71 -21.93 -17.92 -2.32
N LEU A 72 -20.69 -17.60 -2.73
CA LEU A 72 -19.96 -16.46 -2.17
C LEU A 72 -20.56 -15.13 -2.60
N ALA A 73 -21.07 -15.03 -3.83
CA ALA A 73 -21.72 -13.81 -4.29
C ALA A 73 -23.04 -13.55 -3.56
N GLU A 74 -23.79 -14.59 -3.20
CA GLU A 74 -24.96 -14.47 -2.32
C GLU A 74 -24.55 -13.99 -0.91
N LEU A 75 -23.51 -14.62 -0.33
CA LEU A 75 -22.99 -14.27 0.99
C LEU A 75 -22.54 -12.81 1.06
N TYR A 76 -21.58 -12.40 0.22
CA TYR A 76 -21.07 -11.02 0.22
C TYR A 76 -22.10 -10.04 -0.35
N GLY A 77 -23.00 -10.50 -1.22
CA GLY A 77 -24.13 -9.74 -1.76
C GLY A 77 -25.12 -9.27 -0.69
N SER A 78 -25.20 -9.97 0.45
CA SER A 78 -26.00 -9.54 1.61
C SER A 78 -25.42 -8.29 2.32
N ILE A 79 -24.15 -7.96 2.05
CA ILE A 79 -23.43 -6.84 2.69
C ILE A 79 -23.23 -5.71 1.69
N THR A 80 -22.84 -6.02 0.44
CA THR A 80 -22.47 -5.01 -0.56
C THR A 80 -22.61 -5.52 -2.00
N THR A 81 -22.32 -4.66 -2.97
CA THR A 81 -22.27 -5.03 -4.40
C THR A 81 -21.11 -5.98 -4.67
N VAL A 82 -21.35 -7.05 -5.43
CA VAL A 82 -20.33 -8.05 -5.78
C VAL A 82 -20.00 -8.01 -7.27
N TYR A 83 -18.71 -8.07 -7.59
CA TYR A 83 -18.20 -8.38 -8.92
C TYR A 83 -17.63 -9.79 -8.94
N LYS A 84 -18.28 -10.69 -9.69
CA LYS A 84 -17.83 -12.08 -9.87
C LYS A 84 -16.68 -12.12 -10.88
N THR A 85 -15.54 -12.69 -10.52
CA THR A 85 -14.48 -13.04 -11.49
C THR A 85 -14.55 -14.52 -11.85
N ARG A 86 -14.09 -14.85 -13.05
CA ARG A 86 -14.12 -16.21 -13.59
C ARG A 86 -13.28 -17.20 -12.79
N ASP A 87 -12.13 -16.76 -12.27
CA ASP A 87 -11.18 -17.60 -11.57
C ASP A 87 -10.48 -16.83 -10.42
N ILE A 88 -9.95 -17.58 -9.45
CA ILE A 88 -9.34 -17.05 -8.23
C ILE A 88 -8.08 -16.24 -8.55
N ARG A 89 -7.22 -16.75 -9.45
CA ARG A 89 -5.98 -16.06 -9.86
C ARG A 89 -6.26 -14.68 -10.44
N THR A 90 -7.34 -14.51 -11.20
CA THR A 90 -7.77 -13.21 -11.72
C THR A 90 -8.13 -12.25 -10.59
N ALA A 91 -8.83 -12.72 -9.54
CA ALA A 91 -9.16 -11.87 -8.39
C ALA A 91 -7.92 -11.50 -7.55
N GLU A 92 -6.99 -12.43 -7.33
CA GLU A 92 -5.71 -12.17 -6.67
C GLU A 92 -4.89 -11.14 -7.48
N ALA A 93 -4.79 -11.31 -8.79
CA ALA A 93 -4.09 -10.37 -9.68
C ALA A 93 -4.73 -8.98 -9.67
N ALA A 94 -6.07 -8.90 -9.72
CA ALA A 94 -6.79 -7.63 -9.67
C ALA A 94 -6.43 -6.85 -8.41
N LYS A 95 -6.39 -7.52 -7.24
CA LYS A 95 -6.05 -6.86 -5.99
C LYS A 95 -4.63 -6.29 -5.97
N VAL A 96 -3.65 -7.03 -6.48
CA VAL A 96 -2.26 -6.56 -6.53
C VAL A 96 -2.12 -5.38 -7.50
N ILE A 97 -2.80 -5.41 -8.65
CA ILE A 97 -2.75 -4.33 -9.65
C ILE A 97 -3.29 -3.01 -9.08
N GLU A 98 -4.35 -3.03 -8.27
CA GLU A 98 -4.89 -1.82 -7.62
C GLU A 98 -3.81 -1.06 -6.83
N ASN A 99 -3.00 -1.80 -6.07
CA ASN A 99 -1.96 -1.22 -5.22
C ASN A 99 -0.70 -0.85 -6.03
N VAL A 100 -0.32 -1.65 -7.04
CA VAL A 100 0.77 -1.29 -7.98
C VAL A 100 0.45 0.00 -8.73
N GLN A 101 -0.76 0.15 -9.24
CA GLN A 101 -1.16 1.37 -9.96
C GLN A 101 -1.08 2.60 -9.05
N ARG A 102 -1.59 2.49 -7.81
CA ARG A 102 -1.54 3.59 -6.84
C ARG A 102 -0.10 3.96 -6.49
N ASP A 103 0.74 2.96 -6.23
CA ASP A 103 2.16 3.15 -5.92
C ASP A 103 2.91 3.88 -7.05
N LEU A 104 2.75 3.42 -8.29
CA LEU A 104 3.38 4.03 -9.47
C LEU A 104 2.92 5.46 -9.72
N ASN A 105 1.64 5.74 -9.53
CA ASN A 105 1.12 7.09 -9.72
C ASN A 105 1.66 8.06 -8.65
N ILE A 106 1.79 7.62 -7.39
CA ILE A 106 2.44 8.42 -6.34
C ILE A 106 3.94 8.61 -6.66
N ALA A 107 4.62 7.56 -7.13
CA ALA A 107 6.03 7.65 -7.52
C ALA A 107 6.25 8.67 -8.64
N LEU A 108 5.38 8.69 -9.64
CA LEU A 108 5.42 9.72 -10.70
C LEU A 108 5.25 11.12 -10.11
N MET A 109 4.30 11.33 -9.20
CA MET A 109 4.12 12.65 -8.56
C MET A 109 5.33 13.05 -7.72
N ASN A 110 5.94 12.10 -7.00
CA ASN A 110 7.16 12.29 -6.24
C ASN A 110 8.33 12.68 -7.15
N GLU A 111 8.57 11.96 -8.24
CA GLU A 111 9.62 12.29 -9.20
C GLU A 111 9.42 13.68 -9.82
N LEU A 112 8.18 14.02 -10.20
CA LEU A 112 7.85 15.36 -10.69
C LEU A 112 8.12 16.44 -9.63
N ALA A 113 7.79 16.19 -8.36
CA ALA A 113 8.09 17.12 -7.27
C ALA A 113 9.59 17.40 -7.13
N LEU A 114 10.44 16.38 -7.26
CA LEU A 114 11.90 16.52 -7.26
C LEU A 114 12.40 17.36 -8.44
N ILE A 115 11.85 17.13 -9.63
CA ILE A 115 12.18 17.88 -10.85
C ILE A 115 11.77 19.35 -10.71
N PHE A 116 10.51 19.60 -10.33
CA PHE A 116 9.98 20.95 -10.19
C PHE A 116 10.68 21.76 -9.11
N HIS A 117 11.06 21.13 -7.99
CA HIS A 117 11.89 21.78 -6.98
C HIS A 117 13.24 22.26 -7.56
N LYS A 118 13.91 21.45 -8.40
CA LYS A 118 15.15 21.86 -9.07
C LYS A 118 14.94 22.97 -10.10
N MET A 119 13.75 23.05 -10.69
CA MET A 119 13.36 24.09 -11.64
C MET A 119 12.86 25.38 -10.96
N GLY A 120 12.68 25.39 -9.63
CA GLY A 120 12.06 26.50 -8.91
C GLY A 120 10.55 26.65 -9.18
N LEU A 121 9.88 25.55 -9.53
CA LEU A 121 8.43 25.52 -9.77
C LEU A 121 7.69 24.99 -8.54
N ASP A 122 6.53 25.57 -8.26
CA ASP A 122 5.59 25.04 -7.26
C ASP A 122 4.85 23.83 -7.83
N THR A 123 5.19 22.65 -7.31
CA THR A 123 4.55 21.37 -7.69
C THR A 123 3.04 21.43 -7.57
N THR A 124 2.49 22.06 -6.53
CA THR A 124 1.03 22.14 -6.32
C THR A 124 0.38 22.95 -7.43
N ALA A 125 0.94 24.13 -7.75
CA ALA A 125 0.44 24.97 -8.83
C ALA A 125 0.50 24.28 -10.20
N VAL A 126 1.56 23.52 -10.47
CA VAL A 126 1.68 22.74 -11.71
C VAL A 126 0.62 21.64 -11.77
N LEU A 127 0.40 20.90 -10.67
CA LEU A 127 -0.62 19.84 -10.61
C LEU A 127 -2.04 20.41 -10.70
N ASP A 128 -2.30 21.59 -10.13
CA ASP A 128 -3.56 22.32 -10.27
C ASP A 128 -3.85 22.69 -11.71
N ALA A 129 -2.86 23.25 -12.41
CA ALA A 129 -2.99 23.56 -13.83
C ALA A 129 -3.24 22.30 -14.67
N ALA A 130 -2.48 21.21 -14.43
CA ALA A 130 -2.62 19.95 -15.16
C ALA A 130 -3.99 19.29 -14.92
N SER A 131 -4.53 19.41 -13.70
CA SER A 131 -5.82 18.83 -13.30
C SER A 131 -7.03 19.46 -13.98
N THR A 132 -6.85 20.57 -14.71
CA THR A 132 -7.92 21.15 -15.55
C THR A 132 -8.25 20.27 -16.77
N LYS A 133 -7.36 19.36 -17.16
CA LYS A 133 -7.58 18.43 -18.26
C LYS A 133 -8.46 17.27 -17.80
N TRP A 134 -9.57 17.05 -18.52
CA TRP A 134 -10.63 16.08 -18.18
C TRP A 134 -10.17 14.62 -17.94
N ASN A 135 -9.03 14.20 -18.50
CA ASN A 135 -8.47 12.86 -18.33
C ASN A 135 -7.17 12.83 -17.53
N PHE A 136 -6.85 13.90 -16.79
CA PHE A 136 -5.77 13.90 -15.83
C PHE A 136 -6.27 13.37 -14.48
N TYR A 137 -5.80 12.19 -14.10
CA TYR A 137 -6.12 11.63 -12.78
C TYR A 137 -5.19 12.24 -11.74
N ARG A 138 -5.77 12.99 -10.81
CA ARG A 138 -5.00 13.73 -9.82
C ARG A 138 -4.48 12.80 -8.73
N TYR A 139 -3.16 12.76 -8.62
CA TYR A 139 -2.43 12.22 -7.47
C TYR A 139 -1.59 13.35 -6.86
N SER A 140 -1.15 13.16 -5.63
CA SER A 140 -0.28 14.12 -4.93
C SER A 140 1.04 13.44 -4.57
N PRO A 141 2.17 14.18 -4.58
CA PRO A 141 3.41 13.70 -4.00
C PRO A 141 3.25 13.52 -2.49
N GLY A 142 4.05 12.66 -1.90
CA GLY A 142 4.01 12.38 -0.48
C GLY A 142 4.85 11.18 -0.09
N LEU A 143 4.94 10.98 1.22
CA LEU A 143 5.58 9.81 1.78
C LEU A 143 4.62 8.62 1.73
N VAL A 144 5.11 7.46 1.30
CA VAL A 144 4.30 6.25 1.15
C VAL A 144 4.56 5.30 2.31
N GLY A 145 3.54 5.05 3.12
CA GLY A 145 3.61 4.15 4.28
C GLY A 145 2.44 3.16 4.36
N GLY A 146 2.38 2.44 5.47
CA GLY A 146 1.40 1.39 5.73
C GLY A 146 1.78 0.05 5.08
N HIS A 147 0.93 -0.97 5.21
CA HIS A 147 1.27 -2.32 4.71
C HIS A 147 1.06 -2.48 3.21
N CYS A 148 -0.04 -1.97 2.66
CA CYS A 148 -0.45 -2.34 1.31
C CYS A 148 0.47 -1.76 0.23
N ILE A 149 0.66 -0.43 0.20
CA ILE A 149 1.35 0.23 -0.92
C ILE A 149 2.86 -0.04 -0.89
N PRO A 150 3.53 -0.05 0.27
CA PRO A 150 4.94 -0.43 0.38
C PRO A 150 5.28 -1.89 0.07
N VAL A 151 4.35 -2.82 0.31
CA VAL A 151 4.66 -4.26 0.28
C VAL A 151 4.04 -4.98 -0.91
N ASP A 152 2.77 -4.74 -1.23
CA ASP A 152 2.03 -5.51 -2.22
C ASP A 152 2.64 -5.48 -3.63
N PRO A 153 3.25 -4.38 -4.12
CA PRO A 153 3.94 -4.40 -5.41
C PRO A 153 5.05 -5.45 -5.49
N TYR A 154 5.71 -5.77 -4.37
CA TYR A 154 6.76 -6.77 -4.33
C TYR A 154 6.24 -8.20 -4.47
N TYR A 155 4.95 -8.47 -4.18
CA TYR A 155 4.36 -9.80 -4.41
C TYR A 155 4.37 -10.14 -5.90
N LEU A 156 3.99 -9.19 -6.76
CA LEU A 156 4.06 -9.38 -8.21
C LEU A 156 5.49 -9.41 -8.72
N VAL A 157 6.40 -8.62 -8.13
CA VAL A 157 7.84 -8.68 -8.46
C VAL A 157 8.42 -10.05 -8.15
N TYR A 158 8.08 -10.63 -7.00
CA TYR A 158 8.54 -11.97 -6.61
C TYR A 158 8.09 -13.01 -7.63
N THR A 159 6.79 -13.07 -7.93
CA THR A 159 6.25 -14.02 -8.92
C THR A 159 6.84 -13.79 -10.32
N ALA A 160 7.01 -12.53 -10.74
CA ALA A 160 7.62 -12.22 -12.03
C ALA A 160 9.07 -12.74 -12.12
N LYS A 161 9.87 -12.57 -11.06
CA LYS A 161 11.26 -13.04 -11.01
C LYS A 161 11.36 -14.56 -11.08
N GLU A 162 10.47 -15.28 -10.40
CA GLU A 162 10.38 -16.75 -10.49
C GLU A 162 10.08 -17.22 -11.94
N LEU A 163 9.34 -16.41 -12.70
CA LEU A 163 9.07 -16.66 -14.13
C LEU A 163 10.18 -16.14 -15.06
N GLY A 164 11.30 -15.66 -14.53
CA GLY A 164 12.44 -15.13 -15.30
C GLY A 164 12.24 -13.72 -15.85
N TYR A 165 11.18 -13.01 -15.45
CA TYR A 165 10.94 -11.61 -15.83
C TYR A 165 11.38 -10.67 -14.72
N HIS A 166 12.12 -9.60 -15.07
CA HIS A 166 12.58 -8.61 -14.11
C HIS A 166 11.83 -7.27 -14.29
N PRO A 167 10.80 -6.97 -13.47
CA PRO A 167 9.97 -5.79 -13.68
C PRO A 167 10.76 -4.49 -13.48
N GLN A 168 10.84 -3.66 -14.51
CA GLN A 168 11.55 -2.37 -14.42
C GLN A 168 10.65 -1.29 -13.81
N VAL A 169 9.44 -1.12 -14.34
CA VAL A 169 8.54 -0.02 -13.96
C VAL A 169 8.17 -0.07 -12.48
N ILE A 170 7.77 -1.24 -11.97
CA ILE A 170 7.38 -1.43 -10.56
C ILE A 170 8.55 -1.11 -9.63
N LEU A 171 9.74 -1.62 -9.94
CA LEU A 171 10.93 -1.41 -9.12
C LEU A 171 11.40 0.04 -9.15
N SER A 172 11.33 0.72 -10.29
CA SER A 172 11.64 2.14 -10.38
C SER A 172 10.69 2.99 -9.53
N GLY A 173 9.38 2.71 -9.59
CA GLY A 173 8.40 3.42 -8.76
C GLY A 173 8.67 3.25 -7.26
N ARG A 174 8.94 2.01 -6.84
CA ARG A 174 9.35 1.72 -5.46
C ARG A 174 10.60 2.48 -5.05
N SER A 175 11.63 2.46 -5.90
CA SER A 175 12.88 3.18 -5.63
C SER A 175 12.66 4.69 -5.43
N VAL A 176 11.76 5.32 -6.19
CA VAL A 176 11.43 6.73 -6.01
C VAL A 176 10.70 6.97 -4.69
N ASN A 177 9.66 6.17 -4.40
CA ASN A 177 8.88 6.31 -3.16
C ASN A 177 9.73 6.06 -1.90
N ASP A 178 10.60 5.05 -1.93
CA ASP A 178 11.50 4.69 -0.84
C ASP A 178 12.59 5.75 -0.58
N TYR A 179 12.92 6.58 -1.58
CA TYR A 179 13.87 7.69 -1.44
C TYR A 179 13.27 8.93 -0.76
N MET A 180 11.95 9.13 -0.81
CA MET A 180 11.32 10.36 -0.33
C MET A 180 11.58 10.71 1.14
N PRO A 181 11.64 9.77 2.10
CA PRO A 181 12.06 10.08 3.47
C PRO A 181 13.45 10.74 3.53
N MET A 182 14.42 10.22 2.77
CA MET A 182 15.77 10.80 2.73
C MET A 182 15.80 12.15 2.03
N TYR A 183 14.96 12.37 1.03
CA TYR A 183 14.81 13.69 0.43
C TYR A 183 14.33 14.75 1.45
N VAL A 184 13.41 14.39 2.35
CA VAL A 184 12.99 15.27 3.45
C VAL A 184 14.15 15.54 4.43
N VAL A 185 14.97 14.54 4.72
CA VAL A 185 16.20 14.71 5.52
C VAL A 185 17.14 15.71 4.84
N ASP A 186 17.43 15.53 3.55
CA ASP A 186 18.31 16.42 2.78
C ASP A 186 17.82 17.88 2.79
N LEU A 187 16.51 18.10 2.64
CA LEU A 187 15.90 19.43 2.72
C LEU A 187 16.04 20.03 4.13
N THR A 188 15.84 19.23 5.17
CA THR A 188 15.98 19.66 6.56
C THR A 188 17.43 20.08 6.87
N ILE A 189 18.40 19.29 6.43
CA ILE A 189 19.83 19.59 6.60
C ILE A 189 20.22 20.89 5.88
N LYS A 190 19.74 21.10 4.65
CA LYS A 190 19.96 22.36 3.92
C LYS A 190 19.35 23.55 4.66
N ALA A 191 18.12 23.42 5.15
CA ALA A 191 17.46 24.48 5.91
C ALA A 191 18.19 24.83 7.21
N LEU A 192 18.73 23.84 7.93
CA LEU A 192 19.58 24.08 9.11
C LEU A 192 20.84 24.87 8.73
N ASN A 193 21.49 24.49 7.64
CA ASN A 193 22.69 25.18 7.15
C ASN A 193 22.40 26.62 6.70
N ASP A 194 21.31 26.84 5.97
CA ASP A 194 20.88 28.18 5.53
C ASP A 194 20.53 29.08 6.72
N ALA A 195 20.04 28.49 7.82
CA ALA A 195 19.81 29.18 9.09
C ALA A 195 21.09 29.35 9.95
N GLY A 196 22.26 28.94 9.47
CA GLY A 196 23.53 29.00 10.19
C GLY A 196 23.58 28.10 11.44
N ARG A 197 22.79 27.02 11.48
CA ARG A 197 22.75 26.07 12.60
C ARG A 197 23.74 24.93 12.39
N VAL A 198 24.43 24.55 13.45
CA VAL A 198 25.25 23.34 13.46
C VAL A 198 24.32 22.12 13.43
N ILE A 199 24.51 21.25 12.45
CA ILE A 199 23.66 20.06 12.26
C ILE A 199 23.74 19.13 13.48
N ASN A 200 24.94 18.74 13.88
CA ASN A 200 25.17 17.89 15.05
C ASN A 200 24.66 18.58 16.32
N GLY A 201 23.76 17.92 17.05
CA GLY A 201 23.11 18.45 18.24
C GLY A 201 21.97 19.44 17.95
N SER A 202 21.61 19.66 16.68
CA SER A 202 20.39 20.41 16.36
C SER A 202 19.17 19.66 16.87
N LYS A 203 18.26 20.40 17.53
CA LYS A 203 16.99 19.87 18.01
C LYS A 203 15.94 19.94 16.90
N VAL A 204 15.35 18.80 16.56
CA VAL A 204 14.32 18.70 15.51
C VAL A 204 13.08 18.03 16.09
N LEU A 205 11.93 18.69 15.94
CA LEU A 205 10.61 18.13 16.26
C LEU A 205 9.99 17.55 14.99
N ILE A 206 9.66 16.26 15.01
CA ILE A 206 8.91 15.57 13.97
C ILE A 206 7.45 15.53 14.38
N MET A 207 6.61 16.25 13.63
CA MET A 207 5.17 16.30 13.85
C MET A 207 4.47 15.36 12.85
N GLY A 208 3.86 14.29 13.37
CA GLY A 208 3.29 13.19 12.59
C GLY A 208 4.23 11.98 12.58
N LEU A 209 3.78 10.90 13.24
CA LEU A 209 4.52 9.64 13.38
C LEU A 209 3.74 8.47 12.80
N THR A 210 2.43 8.60 12.69
CA THR A 210 1.54 7.67 11.99
C THR A 210 1.77 7.71 10.47
N PHE A 211 1.47 6.60 9.78
CA PHE A 211 1.73 6.50 8.35
C PHE A 211 0.69 7.25 7.50
N LYS A 212 -0.47 7.58 8.08
CA LYS A 212 -1.60 8.21 7.42
C LYS A 212 -2.33 9.12 8.41
N GLU A 213 -2.84 10.24 7.91
CA GLU A 213 -3.68 11.16 8.68
C GLU A 213 -4.85 10.44 9.34
N ASN A 214 -5.16 10.82 10.59
CA ASN A 214 -6.33 10.34 11.34
C ASN A 214 -6.39 8.81 11.54
N VAL A 215 -5.26 8.11 11.40
CA VAL A 215 -5.14 6.66 11.62
C VAL A 215 -4.02 6.40 12.62
N GLU A 216 -4.34 5.84 13.78
CA GLU A 216 -3.39 5.48 14.84
C GLU A 216 -2.57 4.23 14.47
N ASP A 217 -1.72 4.34 13.44
CA ASP A 217 -0.88 3.23 12.98
C ASP A 217 0.49 3.73 12.53
N THR A 218 1.54 3.21 13.17
CA THR A 218 2.94 3.56 12.92
C THR A 218 3.70 2.48 12.14
N ARG A 219 3.03 1.38 11.78
CA ARG A 219 3.64 0.31 10.98
C ARG A 219 3.97 0.83 9.60
N GLU A 220 5.17 0.52 9.13
CA GLU A 220 5.71 1.05 7.86
C GLU A 220 5.56 2.57 7.71
N SER A 221 5.57 3.32 8.81
CA SER A 221 5.53 4.78 8.75
C SER A 221 6.84 5.32 8.15
N PRO A 222 6.76 6.20 7.14
CA PRO A 222 7.94 6.81 6.53
C PRO A 222 8.68 7.74 7.49
N ALA A 223 8.03 8.19 8.58
CA ALA A 223 8.66 8.95 9.66
C ALA A 223 9.86 8.19 10.25
N LYS A 224 9.84 6.85 10.27
CA LYS A 224 10.98 6.04 10.73
C LYS A 224 12.23 6.26 9.87
N GLY A 225 12.07 6.44 8.57
CA GLY A 225 13.17 6.76 7.66
C GLY A 225 13.76 8.13 7.94
N ILE A 226 12.90 9.13 8.18
CA ILE A 226 13.31 10.50 8.53
C ILE A 226 14.05 10.52 9.87
N ILE A 227 13.51 9.84 10.89
CA ILE A 227 14.12 9.70 12.22
C ILE A 227 15.53 9.13 12.09
N ARG A 228 15.69 7.99 11.41
CA ARG A 228 17.01 7.37 11.22
C ARG A 228 17.97 8.29 10.47
N GLY A 229 17.53 8.89 9.37
CA GLY A 229 18.36 9.78 8.58
C GLY A 229 18.85 11.01 9.35
N LEU A 230 18.00 11.63 10.18
CA LEU A 230 18.42 12.75 11.03
C LEU A 230 19.28 12.30 12.23
N GLN A 231 19.05 11.10 12.77
CA GLN A 231 19.92 10.52 13.80
C GLN A 231 21.33 10.25 13.27
N ASP A 232 21.48 9.85 12.00
CA ASP A 232 22.80 9.65 11.37
C ASP A 232 23.61 10.97 11.31
N PHE A 233 22.92 12.09 11.21
CA PHE A 233 23.50 13.45 11.33
C PHE A 233 23.68 13.93 12.77
N ARG A 234 23.37 13.09 13.77
CA ARG A 234 23.45 13.36 15.21
C ARG A 234 22.52 14.50 15.66
N CYS A 235 21.38 14.67 15.00
CA CYS A 235 20.34 15.57 15.49
C CYS A 235 19.68 14.98 16.76
N GLU A 236 19.28 15.86 17.68
CA GLU A 236 18.44 15.51 18.82
C GLU A 236 16.97 15.55 18.37
N LEU A 237 16.28 14.40 18.41
CA LEU A 237 14.93 14.29 17.86
C LEU A 237 13.87 14.25 18.94
N TYR A 238 12.75 14.92 18.65
CA TYR A 238 11.51 14.88 19.41
C TYR A 238 10.39 14.45 18.46
N GLY A 239 9.47 13.63 18.95
CA GLY A 239 8.29 13.19 18.20
C GLY A 239 7.02 13.77 18.81
N TYR A 240 6.05 14.12 17.96
CA TYR A 240 4.70 14.45 18.38
C TYR A 240 3.69 13.91 17.38
N ASP A 241 2.69 13.17 17.86
CA ASP A 241 1.53 12.77 17.07
C ASP A 241 0.29 12.80 17.98
N PRO A 242 -0.78 13.53 17.62
CA PRO A 242 -1.96 13.67 18.48
C PRO A 242 -2.74 12.36 18.67
N LEU A 243 -2.47 11.32 17.87
CA LEU A 243 -3.12 10.02 17.98
C LEU A 243 -2.36 9.06 18.88
N LEU A 244 -1.10 9.34 19.20
CA LEU A 244 -0.24 8.43 19.96
C LEU A 244 -0.09 8.88 21.40
N SER A 245 -0.03 7.92 22.31
CA SER A 245 0.34 8.17 23.71
C SER A 245 1.83 8.50 23.85
N GLU A 246 2.22 9.18 24.93
CA GLU A 246 3.64 9.46 25.23
C GLU A 246 4.47 8.17 25.30
N GLU A 247 3.91 7.09 25.85
CA GLU A 247 4.57 5.78 25.93
C GLU A 247 4.81 5.16 24.55
N SER A 248 3.93 5.42 23.58
CA SER A 248 4.10 4.94 22.20
C SER A 248 5.11 5.75 21.38
N ILE A 249 5.44 6.97 21.82
CA ILE A 249 6.38 7.87 21.16
C ILE A 249 7.80 7.70 21.72
N ALA A 250 7.93 7.42 23.03
CA ALA A 250 9.20 7.24 23.73
C ALA A 250 10.02 6.04 23.20
#